data_AF-A0A1H8G6A9-F1
#
_entry.id   AF-A0A1H8G6A9-F1
#
_cell.length_a   1.000
_cell.length_b   1.000
_cell.length_c   1.000
_cell.angle_alpha   90.00
_cell.angle_beta   90.00
_cell.angle_gamma   90.00
#
_symmetry.space_group_name_H-M   'P 1'
#
loop_
_entity.id
_entity.type
_entity.pdbx_description
1 polymer ?
#
loop_
_entity_poly.entity_id
_entity_poly.type
_entity_poly.pdbx_seq_one_letter_code
_entity_poly.pdbx_strand_id
1 'polypeptide(L)'
;MRWRQWVVMTAILALMATLTLPGAGFAAFTDYKIEINKRTNKLYLYKNGSVMKVYPVATGRTQSLTPEGTWPIVVKISKPGWKGIPGGHPDNPLGERWNGLSVRGDKGRTYGIHGTNNPGSIGTHASSGCVRMYNKDVIELYNTIYEGVPVWIHSGTSNNKWRGDSRVGLKPSSGLVKITGSKVNARTGPSTGSFVITTLERGTILTKTGVSGDWYQVKLPNGRIAFVYKAYASSTKSSGMMAWVEVLFK
;
A
#
# COMPACT_ATOMS: atom_id res chain seq x y z
N MET A 1 -12.07 33.36 -64.01
CA MET A 1 -12.64 34.00 -62.80
C MET A 1 -13.84 33.16 -62.38
N ARG A 2 -13.71 32.17 -61.49
CA ARG A 2 -13.62 32.24 -60.02
C ARG A 2 -14.90 32.85 -59.39
N TRP A 3 -15.57 32.00 -58.60
CA TRP A 3 -16.28 32.26 -57.33
C TRP A 3 -17.82 32.15 -57.31
N ARG A 4 -18.31 31.01 -56.80
CA ARG A 4 -19.22 30.83 -55.63
C ARG A 4 -20.21 29.68 -55.82
N GLN A 5 -19.73 28.46 -55.61
CA GLN A 5 -20.56 27.30 -55.23
C GLN A 5 -20.12 26.83 -53.83
N TRP A 6 -20.42 27.58 -52.76
CA TRP A 6 -20.24 27.11 -51.38
C TRP A 6 -21.15 27.92 -50.44
N VAL A 7 -22.41 27.53 -50.30
CA VAL A 7 -23.27 27.96 -49.16
C VAL A 7 -24.02 26.78 -48.53
N VAL A 8 -23.56 25.54 -48.73
CA VAL A 8 -24.10 24.39 -48.00
C VAL A 8 -22.98 23.73 -47.20
N MET A 9 -22.38 24.48 -46.27
CA MET A 9 -21.45 23.89 -45.29
C MET A 9 -21.20 24.74 -44.04
N THR A 10 -22.19 25.47 -43.54
CA THR A 10 -22.07 26.23 -42.28
C THR A 10 -23.37 26.19 -41.47
N ALA A 11 -23.81 24.99 -41.10
CA ALA A 11 -24.84 24.83 -40.07
C ALA A 11 -24.77 23.48 -39.31
N ILE A 12 -23.58 22.91 -39.16
CA ILE A 12 -23.31 21.84 -38.17
C ILE A 12 -22.04 22.22 -37.43
N LEU A 13 -22.07 23.35 -36.74
CA LEU A 13 -20.95 23.85 -35.95
C LEU A 13 -21.44 24.61 -34.73
N ALA A 14 -22.44 24.08 -34.04
CA ALA A 14 -22.84 24.56 -32.71
C ALA A 14 -23.68 23.53 -31.95
N LEU A 15 -23.30 22.25 -31.92
CA LEU A 15 -23.79 21.34 -30.87
C LEU A 15 -22.84 20.16 -30.62
N MET A 16 -21.53 20.40 -30.60
CA MET A 16 -20.66 19.57 -29.76
C MET A 16 -20.55 20.29 -28.42
N ALA A 17 -21.59 20.14 -27.61
CA ALA A 17 -21.39 20.23 -26.16
C ALA A 17 -20.36 19.14 -25.85
N THR A 18 -19.10 19.54 -25.68
CA THR A 18 -18.09 18.68 -25.11
C THR A 18 -18.60 18.34 -23.73
N LEU A 19 -19.23 17.17 -23.61
CA LEU A 19 -19.44 16.51 -22.35
C LEU A 19 -18.04 16.24 -21.83
N THR A 20 -17.48 17.24 -21.14
CA THR A 20 -16.35 17.04 -20.27
C THR A 20 -16.88 16.14 -19.18
N LEU A 21 -16.81 14.83 -19.43
CA LEU A 21 -16.85 13.85 -18.37
C LEU A 21 -15.85 14.38 -17.35
N PRO A 22 -16.24 14.72 -16.11
CA PRO A 22 -15.29 15.13 -15.10
C PRO A 22 -14.25 14.04 -15.11
N GLY A 23 -13.04 14.40 -15.57
CA GLY A 23 -12.00 13.42 -15.89
C GLY A 23 -11.92 12.54 -14.69
N ALA A 24 -12.27 11.26 -14.84
CA ALA A 24 -12.40 10.34 -13.73
C ALA A 24 -11.07 10.40 -13.01
N GLY A 25 -11.02 11.19 -11.93
CA GLY A 25 -9.76 11.52 -11.28
C GLY A 25 -9.13 10.18 -11.01
N PHE A 26 -7.94 9.94 -11.59
CA PHE A 26 -7.21 8.71 -11.31
C PHE A 26 -7.25 8.58 -9.80
N ALA A 27 -7.94 7.55 -9.28
CA ALA A 27 -8.13 7.43 -7.85
C ALA A 27 -6.73 7.52 -7.24
N ALA A 28 -6.50 8.59 -6.47
CA ALA A 28 -5.15 8.99 -6.14
C ALA A 28 -4.47 7.81 -5.46
N PHE A 29 -3.32 7.43 -6.02
CA PHE A 29 -2.38 6.49 -5.42
C PHE A 29 -2.32 6.76 -3.91
N THR A 30 -2.81 5.81 -3.10
CA THR A 30 -2.77 6.00 -1.65
C THR A 30 -1.44 5.46 -1.14
N ASP A 31 -0.51 6.38 -0.88
CA ASP A 31 0.84 6.10 -0.40
C ASP A 31 0.86 6.13 1.12
N TYR A 32 0.76 4.97 1.76
CA TYR A 32 1.01 4.87 3.20
C TYR A 32 2.48 4.58 3.47
N LYS A 33 3.06 5.31 4.42
CA LYS A 33 4.42 5.10 4.94
C LYS A 33 4.42 5.26 6.45
N ILE A 34 5.31 4.57 7.15
CA ILE A 34 5.40 4.63 8.60
C ILE A 34 6.80 5.03 9.02
N GLU A 35 6.93 6.08 9.83
CA GLU A 35 8.16 6.39 10.55
C GLU A 35 8.03 5.98 12.00
N ILE A 36 9.08 5.39 12.57
CA ILE A 36 9.17 5.05 13.99
C ILE A 36 10.42 5.74 14.54
N ASN A 37 10.18 6.73 15.39
CA ASN A 37 11.24 7.43 16.08
C ASN A 37 11.43 6.83 17.47
N LYS A 38 12.54 6.11 17.66
CA LYS A 38 12.87 5.43 18.90
C LYS A 38 13.19 6.39 20.03
N ARG A 39 13.81 7.54 19.73
CA ARG A 39 14.16 8.56 20.73
C ARG A 39 12.91 9.15 21.39
N THR A 40 11.88 9.42 20.60
CA THR A 40 10.63 10.02 21.11
C THR A 40 9.54 9.00 21.39
N ASN A 41 9.77 7.71 21.11
CA ASN A 41 8.76 6.65 21.21
C ASN A 41 7.45 7.01 20.48
N LYS A 42 7.57 7.45 19.22
CA LYS A 42 6.44 7.84 18.37
C LYS A 42 6.46 7.08 17.05
N LEU A 43 5.27 6.73 16.58
CA LEU A 43 5.02 6.22 15.23
C LEU A 43 4.22 7.27 14.45
N TYR A 44 4.74 7.71 13.31
CA TYR A 44 4.09 8.65 12.41
C TYR A 44 3.56 7.86 11.20
N LEU A 45 2.25 7.89 10.99
CA LEU A 45 1.61 7.37 9.80
C LEU A 45 1.49 8.51 8.79
N TYR A 46 2.16 8.35 7.65
CA TYR A 46 2.05 9.25 6.52
C TYR A 46 1.00 8.74 5.54
N LYS A 47 0.23 9.66 4.97
CA LYS A 47 -0.63 9.43 3.81
C LYS A 47 -0.29 10.47 2.75
N ASN A 48 0.12 10.01 1.57
CA ASN A 48 0.46 10.87 0.44
C ASN A 48 1.51 11.94 0.81
N GLY A 49 2.53 11.54 1.58
CA GLY A 49 3.65 12.39 1.99
C GLY A 49 3.38 13.31 3.20
N SER A 50 2.14 13.43 3.66
CA SER A 50 1.78 14.23 4.84
C SER A 50 1.52 13.34 6.05
N VAL A 51 1.86 13.82 7.26
CA VAL A 51 1.53 13.10 8.50
C VAL A 51 0.02 13.08 8.66
N MET A 52 -0.56 11.88 8.60
CA MET A 52 -1.98 11.63 8.83
C MET A 52 -2.26 11.45 10.32
N LYS A 53 -1.41 10.72 11.04
CA LYS A 53 -1.57 10.47 12.48
C LYS A 53 -0.25 10.17 13.16
N VAL A 54 -0.18 10.47 14.46
CA VAL A 54 0.95 10.15 15.32
C VAL A 54 0.45 9.32 16.49
N TYR A 55 1.12 8.21 16.77
CA TYR A 55 0.79 7.29 17.84
C TYR A 55 1.94 7.22 18.84
N PRO A 56 1.67 7.19 20.15
CA PRO A 56 2.67 6.80 21.14
C PRO A 56 2.93 5.30 21.00
N VAL A 57 4.20 4.90 21.11
CA VAL A 57 4.61 3.48 21.01
C VAL A 57 5.60 3.13 22.11
N ALA A 58 5.87 1.85 22.32
CA ALA A 58 7.04 1.40 23.07
C ALA A 58 8.04 0.75 22.11
N THR A 59 9.33 1.01 22.30
CA THR A 59 10.41 0.38 21.53
C THR A 59 11.28 -0.52 22.40
N GLY A 60 12.32 -1.12 21.82
CA GLY A 60 13.24 -2.01 22.50
C GLY A 60 13.91 -1.35 23.70
N ARG A 61 14.13 -2.12 24.76
CA ARG A 61 14.80 -1.67 26.00
C ARG A 61 16.17 -1.03 25.77
N THR A 62 16.85 -1.43 24.70
CA THR A 62 18.09 -0.81 24.25
C THR A 62 17.95 -0.41 22.79
N GLN A 63 18.77 0.54 22.35
CA GLN A 63 18.76 1.06 20.99
C GLN A 63 18.99 -0.03 19.93
N SER A 64 19.75 -1.07 20.24
CA SER A 64 20.05 -2.16 19.29
C SER A 64 18.90 -3.15 19.08
N LEU A 65 17.96 -3.23 20.03
CA LEU A 65 16.90 -4.25 19.98
C LEU A 65 15.84 -3.95 18.93
N THR A 66 15.46 -2.68 18.74
CA THR A 66 14.59 -2.30 17.61
C THR A 66 15.47 -1.88 16.42
N PRO A 67 15.49 -2.67 15.33
CA PRO A 67 16.46 -2.52 14.26
C PRO A 67 16.20 -1.26 13.44
N GLU A 68 17.19 -0.38 13.33
CA GLU A 68 17.12 0.78 12.44
C GLU A 68 17.23 0.36 10.97
N GLY A 69 16.60 1.13 10.09
CA GLY A 69 16.51 0.84 8.66
C GLY A 69 15.10 1.05 8.12
N THR A 70 14.89 0.68 6.85
CA THR A 70 13.58 0.74 6.20
C THR A 70 13.15 -0.65 5.78
N TRP A 71 12.01 -1.11 6.29
CA TRP A 71 11.54 -2.49 6.14
C TRP A 71 10.09 -2.50 5.69
N PRO A 72 9.69 -3.36 4.74
CA PRO A 72 8.29 -3.49 4.37
C PRO A 72 7.53 -4.32 5.41
N ILE A 73 6.26 -3.98 5.64
CA ILE A 73 5.31 -4.90 6.27
C ILE A 73 5.06 -6.04 5.28
N VAL A 74 5.20 -7.29 5.70
CA VAL A 74 5.03 -8.45 4.79
C VAL A 74 3.99 -9.45 5.27
N VAL A 75 3.55 -9.31 6.52
CA VAL A 75 2.59 -10.21 7.16
C VAL A 75 1.70 -9.39 8.09
N LYS A 76 0.39 -9.65 8.03
CA LYS A 76 -0.60 -9.05 8.92
C LYS A 76 -1.50 -10.12 9.53
N ILE A 77 -1.51 -10.22 10.86
CA ILE A 77 -2.30 -11.23 11.59
C ILE A 77 -3.27 -10.54 12.55
N SER A 78 -4.55 -10.91 12.45
CA SER A 78 -5.56 -10.54 13.44
C SER A 78 -5.57 -11.57 14.58
N LYS A 79 -5.59 -11.11 15.83
CA LYS A 79 -5.51 -11.96 17.03
C LYS A 79 -4.35 -12.97 16.94
N PRO A 80 -3.09 -12.51 16.86
CA PRO A 80 -1.94 -13.40 16.76
C PRO A 80 -1.79 -14.27 18.01
N GLY A 81 -1.45 -15.55 17.86
CA GLY A 81 -1.05 -16.40 18.99
C GLY A 81 0.40 -16.13 19.41
N TRP A 82 0.76 -16.45 20.66
CA TRP A 82 2.12 -16.28 21.18
C TRP A 82 2.51 -17.37 22.18
N LYS A 83 3.52 -18.19 21.84
CA LYS A 83 4.11 -19.21 22.75
C LYS A 83 3.06 -20.04 23.51
N GLY A 84 2.11 -20.63 22.79
CA GLY A 84 1.02 -21.43 23.38
C GLY A 84 -0.15 -20.62 23.94
N ILE A 85 -0.04 -19.30 24.05
CA ILE A 85 -1.17 -18.41 24.37
C ILE A 85 -1.98 -18.17 23.09
N PRO A 86 -3.29 -18.50 23.08
CA PRO A 86 -4.12 -18.29 21.90
C PRO A 86 -4.31 -16.80 21.58
N GLY A 87 -4.67 -16.53 20.33
CA GLY A 87 -5.01 -15.19 19.88
C GLY A 87 -6.24 -14.63 20.57
N GLY A 88 -6.21 -13.36 20.96
CA GLY A 88 -7.32 -12.69 21.66
C GLY A 88 -7.42 -13.02 23.15
N HIS A 89 -6.50 -13.82 23.70
CA HIS A 89 -6.40 -14.01 25.14
C HIS A 89 -5.90 -12.72 25.82
N PRO A 90 -6.45 -12.30 26.98
CA PRO A 90 -6.02 -11.09 27.68
C PRO A 90 -4.51 -11.04 27.99
N ASP A 91 -3.92 -12.19 28.32
CA ASP A 91 -2.50 -12.30 28.66
C ASP A 91 -1.56 -12.38 27.43
N ASN A 92 -2.10 -12.33 26.22
CA ASN A 92 -1.27 -12.40 25.03
C ASN A 92 -0.46 -11.10 24.85
N PRO A 93 0.88 -11.14 24.92
CA PRO A 93 1.70 -9.94 24.88
C PRO A 93 1.74 -9.27 23.51
N LEU A 94 1.28 -9.96 22.45
CA LEU A 94 1.15 -9.39 21.12
C LEU A 94 -0.14 -8.56 20.95
N GLY A 95 -1.09 -8.72 21.88
CA GLY A 95 -2.37 -8.02 21.85
C GLY A 95 -3.20 -8.36 20.62
N GLU A 96 -3.87 -7.33 20.08
CA GLU A 96 -4.95 -7.53 19.11
C GLU A 96 -4.49 -7.76 17.66
N ARG A 97 -3.38 -7.15 17.24
CA ARG A 97 -2.91 -7.20 15.84
C ARG A 97 -1.40 -7.33 15.77
N TRP A 98 -0.92 -8.01 14.73
CA TRP A 98 0.49 -8.10 14.37
C TRP A 98 0.70 -7.58 12.95
N ASN A 99 1.61 -6.61 12.80
CA ASN A 99 2.10 -6.13 11.50
C ASN A 99 3.60 -6.45 11.40
N GLY A 100 3.91 -7.59 10.79
CA GLY A 100 5.27 -8.15 10.71
C GLY A 100 6.13 -7.45 9.67
N LEU A 101 7.33 -7.04 10.08
CA LEU A 101 8.33 -6.34 9.28
C LEU A 101 9.34 -7.34 8.73
N SER A 102 9.63 -7.30 7.43
CA SER A 102 10.70 -8.11 6.85
C SER A 102 12.07 -7.52 7.15
N VAL A 103 12.55 -7.72 8.37
CA VAL A 103 13.89 -7.29 8.78
C VAL A 103 14.88 -8.36 8.38
N ARG A 104 15.86 -8.00 7.53
CA ARG A 104 16.93 -8.90 7.08
C ARG A 104 16.42 -10.25 6.52
N GLY A 105 15.25 -10.23 5.87
CA GLY A 105 14.68 -11.41 5.21
C GLY A 105 13.94 -12.39 6.13
N ASP A 106 13.65 -12.01 7.39
CA ASP A 106 12.95 -12.87 8.36
C ASP A 106 11.47 -13.14 8.04
N LYS A 107 10.96 -12.58 6.94
CA LYS A 107 9.58 -12.73 6.45
C LYS A 107 8.52 -12.25 7.46
N GLY A 108 8.84 -11.28 8.32
CA GLY A 108 7.86 -10.67 9.24
C GLY A 108 7.57 -11.50 10.50
N ARG A 109 8.48 -12.41 10.87
CA ARG A 109 8.31 -13.32 12.00
C ARG A 109 8.95 -12.84 13.31
N THR A 110 10.01 -12.04 13.23
CA THR A 110 10.81 -11.66 14.41
C THR A 110 10.46 -10.26 14.90
N TYR A 111 10.29 -9.32 13.96
CA TYR A 111 10.01 -7.93 14.27
C TYR A 111 8.65 -7.52 13.74
N GLY A 112 7.91 -6.76 14.54
CA GLY A 112 6.58 -6.30 14.16
C GLY A 112 6.12 -5.09 14.96
N ILE A 113 5.11 -4.42 14.42
CA ILE A 113 4.30 -3.42 15.13
C ILE A 113 3.05 -4.15 15.61
N HIS A 114 2.85 -4.22 16.92
CA HIS A 114 1.78 -5.03 17.51
C HIS A 114 1.12 -4.34 18.70
N GLY A 115 0.00 -4.91 19.16
CA GLY A 115 -0.71 -4.46 20.36
C GLY A 115 0.06 -4.78 21.65
N THR A 116 -0.59 -4.73 22.80
CA THR A 116 0.03 -5.21 24.04
C THR A 116 -1.00 -5.50 25.10
N ASN A 117 -0.71 -6.46 25.98
CA ASN A 117 -1.43 -6.66 27.23
C ASN A 117 -0.92 -5.76 28.37
N ASN A 118 0.15 -5.00 28.17
CA ASN A 118 0.71 -4.07 29.14
C ASN A 118 0.67 -2.62 28.62
N PRO A 119 -0.50 -1.95 28.65
CA PRO A 119 -0.66 -0.59 28.14
C PRO A 119 0.21 0.45 28.87
N GLY A 120 0.60 0.19 30.12
CA GLY A 120 1.52 1.06 30.88
C GLY A 120 2.93 1.12 30.29
N SER A 121 3.31 0.19 29.40
CA SER A 121 4.61 0.22 28.73
C SER A 121 4.71 1.23 27.58
N ILE A 122 3.59 1.74 27.08
CA ILE A 122 3.57 2.66 25.94
C ILE A 122 4.21 4.01 26.31
N GLY A 123 5.05 4.55 25.42
CA GLY A 123 5.88 5.73 25.67
C GLY A 123 7.27 5.42 26.23
N THR A 124 7.57 4.16 26.54
CA THR A 124 8.84 3.74 27.17
C THR A 124 9.68 2.80 26.29
N HIS A 125 10.93 2.56 26.69
CA HIS A 125 11.80 1.53 26.11
C HIS A 125 11.60 0.22 26.89
N ALA A 126 10.67 -0.63 26.45
CA ALA A 126 10.20 -1.77 27.27
C ALA A 126 10.20 -3.13 26.55
N SER A 127 10.31 -3.16 25.23
CA SER A 127 10.17 -4.41 24.48
C SER A 127 11.52 -5.13 24.30
N SER A 128 11.45 -6.38 23.82
CA SER A 128 12.64 -7.13 23.35
C SER A 128 13.04 -6.79 21.90
N GLY A 129 12.46 -5.74 21.30
CA GLY A 129 12.82 -5.27 19.96
C GLY A 129 11.63 -4.94 19.05
N CYS A 130 10.46 -5.52 19.32
CA CYS A 130 9.23 -5.16 18.60
C CYS A 130 8.69 -3.77 19.01
N VAL A 131 7.80 -3.21 18.20
CA VAL A 131 7.15 -1.93 18.50
C VAL A 131 5.76 -2.19 19.05
N ARG A 132 5.51 -1.82 20.31
CA ARG A 132 4.21 -1.99 20.97
C ARG A 132 3.35 -0.74 20.80
N MET A 133 2.07 -0.95 20.62
CA MET A 133 1.04 0.08 20.55
C MET A 133 -0.10 -0.26 21.52
N TYR A 134 -0.92 0.74 21.88
CA TYR A 134 -2.22 0.45 22.46
C TYR A 134 -3.06 -0.41 21.51
N ASN A 135 -3.86 -1.35 22.04
CA ASN A 135 -4.68 -2.24 21.20
C ASN A 135 -5.64 -1.47 20.28
N LYS A 136 -6.25 -0.38 20.76
CA LYS A 136 -7.09 0.50 19.92
C LYS A 136 -6.33 1.09 18.73
N ASP A 137 -5.10 1.54 18.96
CA ASP A 137 -4.29 2.22 17.95
C ASP A 137 -3.76 1.23 16.91
N VAL A 138 -3.33 0.02 17.33
CA VAL A 138 -2.87 -1.00 16.38
C VAL A 138 -4.01 -1.56 15.53
N ILE A 139 -5.24 -1.64 16.06
CA ILE A 139 -6.41 -2.04 15.27
C ILE A 139 -6.67 -1.02 14.17
N GLU A 140 -6.64 0.27 14.50
CA GLU A 140 -6.81 1.35 13.53
C GLU A 140 -5.70 1.33 12.47
N LEU A 141 -4.43 1.25 12.91
CA LEU A 141 -3.28 1.18 12.01
C LEU A 141 -3.41 -0.03 11.08
N TYR A 142 -3.74 -1.21 11.62
CA TYR A 142 -3.94 -2.45 10.87
C TYR A 142 -5.04 -2.30 9.81
N ASN A 143 -6.16 -1.65 10.12
CA ASN A 143 -7.24 -1.49 9.14
C ASN A 143 -6.92 -0.42 8.08
N THR A 144 -6.00 0.49 8.36
CA THR A 144 -5.64 1.61 7.48
C THR A 144 -4.60 1.21 6.43
N ILE A 145 -3.56 0.48 6.85
CA ILE A 145 -2.40 0.17 6.00
C ILE A 145 -2.54 -1.16 5.27
N TYR A 146 -1.83 -1.34 4.16
CA TYR A 146 -1.72 -2.61 3.43
C TYR A 146 -0.35 -3.27 3.68
N GLU A 147 -0.21 -4.57 3.40
CA GLU A 147 1.12 -5.20 3.34
C GLU A 147 1.95 -4.53 2.24
N GLY A 148 3.26 -4.38 2.42
CA GLY A 148 4.16 -3.66 1.51
C GLY A 148 4.41 -2.21 1.91
N VAL A 149 3.64 -1.65 2.85
CA VAL A 149 3.90 -0.32 3.41
C VAL A 149 5.31 -0.29 4.03
N PRO A 150 6.16 0.67 3.64
CA PRO A 150 7.51 0.78 4.18
C PRO A 150 7.47 1.40 5.58
N VAL A 151 8.31 0.85 6.46
CA VAL A 151 8.49 1.28 7.85
C VAL A 151 9.93 1.70 8.05
N TRP A 152 10.16 2.99 8.27
CA TRP A 152 11.47 3.56 8.56
C TRP A 152 11.64 3.72 10.07
N ILE A 153 12.64 3.05 10.63
CA ILE A 153 12.96 3.05 12.04
C ILE A 153 14.29 3.78 12.23
N HIS A 154 14.33 4.78 13.12
CA HIS A 154 15.54 5.56 13.41
C HIS A 154 15.52 6.21 14.80
N SER A 155 16.68 6.76 15.19
CA SER A 155 16.85 7.56 16.42
C SER A 155 17.26 9.02 16.18
N GLY A 156 17.34 9.43 14.92
CA GLY A 156 17.56 10.82 14.51
C GLY A 156 16.34 11.74 14.72
N THR A 157 16.47 13.01 14.36
CA THR A 157 15.39 14.00 14.44
C THR A 157 14.28 13.71 13.44
N SER A 158 13.03 13.73 13.90
CA SER A 158 11.86 13.75 13.02
C SER A 158 11.54 15.19 12.61
N ASN A 159 11.27 15.40 11.33
CA ASN A 159 10.80 16.69 10.80
C ASN A 159 9.53 16.53 9.96
N ASN A 160 8.71 15.51 10.28
CA ASN A 160 7.46 15.21 9.59
C ASN A 160 7.65 15.05 8.07
N LYS A 161 8.81 14.52 7.66
CA LYS A 161 9.13 14.21 6.26
C LYS A 161 9.69 12.80 6.19
N TRP A 162 9.19 12.03 5.24
CA TRP A 162 9.76 10.72 4.94
C TRP A 162 11.22 10.83 4.50
N ARG A 163 12.12 10.13 5.20
CA ARG A 163 13.54 9.97 4.81
C ARG A 163 14.02 8.52 4.85
N GLY A 164 13.09 7.58 4.95
CA GLY A 164 13.39 6.17 4.77
C GLY A 164 13.80 5.85 3.33
N ASP A 165 14.35 4.66 3.12
CA ASP A 165 14.80 4.19 1.83
C ASP A 165 13.64 4.16 0.81
N SER A 166 13.74 5.00 -0.23
CA SER A 166 12.74 5.12 -1.30
C SER A 166 12.66 3.88 -2.20
N ARG A 167 13.61 2.94 -2.07
CA ARG A 167 13.60 1.68 -2.80
C ARG A 167 12.62 0.68 -2.20
N VAL A 168 12.25 0.83 -0.92
CA VAL A 168 11.38 -0.08 -0.19
C VAL A 168 9.93 0.35 -0.29
N GLY A 169 9.05 -0.60 -0.59
CA GLY A 169 7.61 -0.39 -0.69
C GLY A 169 7.14 -0.02 -2.10
N LEU A 170 6.03 0.70 -2.15
CA LEU A 170 5.29 0.97 -3.38
C LEU A 170 5.83 2.20 -4.13
N LYS A 171 6.11 2.02 -5.42
CA LYS A 171 6.53 3.09 -6.33
C LYS A 171 5.39 3.46 -7.27
N PRO A 172 4.98 4.74 -7.35
CA PRO A 172 3.97 5.19 -8.29
C PRO A 172 4.35 4.81 -9.73
N SER A 173 3.41 4.24 -10.48
CA SER A 173 3.61 3.89 -11.88
C SER A 173 2.27 3.75 -12.58
N SER A 174 2.02 4.64 -13.53
CA SER A 174 0.79 4.61 -14.32
C SER A 174 0.92 3.67 -15.53
N GLY A 175 -0.20 3.12 -15.98
CA GLY A 175 -0.28 2.27 -17.17
C GLY A 175 -1.44 1.29 -17.11
N LEU A 176 -1.40 0.28 -17.98
CA LEU A 176 -2.35 -0.82 -17.96
C LEU A 176 -1.64 -2.13 -17.62
N VAL A 177 -2.36 -3.03 -16.98
CA VAL A 177 -1.92 -4.40 -16.66
C VAL A 177 -2.92 -5.36 -17.30
N LYS A 178 -2.44 -6.24 -18.18
CA LYS A 178 -3.22 -7.32 -18.80
C LYS A 178 -2.89 -8.64 -18.12
N ILE A 179 -3.91 -9.35 -17.66
CA ILE A 179 -3.74 -10.67 -17.03
C ILE A 179 -3.42 -11.71 -18.09
N THR A 180 -2.34 -12.47 -17.89
CA THR A 180 -1.86 -13.50 -18.82
C THR A 180 -2.07 -14.92 -18.30
N GLY A 181 -2.18 -15.11 -16.98
CA GLY A 181 -2.57 -16.37 -16.36
C GLY A 181 -4.07 -16.67 -16.57
N SER A 182 -4.47 -17.95 -16.47
CA SER A 182 -5.86 -18.38 -16.62
C SER A 182 -6.76 -17.83 -15.50
N LYS A 183 -6.36 -18.05 -14.24
CA LYS A 183 -7.02 -17.54 -13.04
C LYS A 183 -5.97 -16.97 -12.09
N VAL A 184 -6.00 -15.65 -11.90
CA VAL A 184 -4.96 -14.93 -11.14
C VAL A 184 -5.58 -14.24 -9.93
N ASN A 185 -5.05 -14.52 -8.75
CA ASN A 185 -5.50 -13.89 -7.51
C ASN A 185 -5.12 -12.41 -7.47
N ALA A 186 -6.12 -11.55 -7.27
CA ALA A 186 -5.93 -10.16 -6.87
C ALA A 186 -5.97 -10.08 -5.34
N ARG A 187 -4.91 -9.55 -4.72
CA ARG A 187 -4.69 -9.61 -3.27
C ARG A 187 -4.72 -8.25 -2.61
N THR A 188 -4.91 -8.23 -1.30
CA THR A 188 -4.89 -7.00 -0.48
C THR A 188 -3.48 -6.41 -0.31
N GLY A 189 -2.44 -7.13 -0.69
CA GLY A 189 -1.04 -6.71 -0.57
C GLY A 189 -0.11 -7.44 -1.54
N PRO A 190 1.13 -6.97 -1.73
CA PRO A 190 2.14 -7.55 -2.61
C PRO A 190 2.82 -8.76 -1.95
N SER A 191 2.03 -9.74 -1.52
CA SER A 191 2.48 -10.97 -0.87
C SER A 191 1.54 -12.13 -1.19
N THR A 192 2.07 -13.34 -1.31
CA THR A 192 1.25 -14.55 -1.48
C THR A 192 0.48 -14.93 -0.21
N GLY A 193 0.90 -14.41 0.94
CA GLY A 193 0.17 -14.55 2.21
C GLY A 193 -0.98 -13.56 2.38
N SER A 194 -1.03 -12.48 1.58
CA SER A 194 -2.13 -11.51 1.61
C SER A 194 -3.46 -12.14 1.24
N PHE A 195 -4.55 -11.67 1.86
CA PHE A 195 -5.92 -12.09 1.55
C PHE A 195 -6.25 -11.90 0.07
N VAL A 196 -6.92 -12.90 -0.52
CA VAL A 196 -7.40 -12.84 -1.91
C VAL A 196 -8.72 -12.07 -1.93
N ILE A 197 -8.74 -10.92 -2.59
CA ILE A 197 -9.95 -10.11 -2.77
C ILE A 197 -10.87 -10.80 -3.78
N THR A 198 -10.29 -11.20 -4.91
CA THR A 198 -10.99 -11.83 -6.03
C THR A 198 -10.00 -12.56 -6.93
N THR A 199 -10.52 -13.37 -7.84
CA THR A 199 -9.77 -13.96 -8.95
C THR A 199 -10.06 -13.18 -10.23
N LEU A 200 -9.06 -13.06 -11.10
CA LEU A 200 -9.12 -12.38 -12.39
C LEU A 200 -8.91 -13.39 -13.51
N GLU A 201 -9.74 -13.31 -14.55
CA GLU A 201 -9.64 -14.17 -15.73
C GLU A 201 -8.58 -13.65 -16.73
N ARG A 202 -8.03 -14.58 -17.53
CA ARG A 202 -7.09 -14.24 -18.61
C ARG A 202 -7.67 -13.16 -19.52
N GLY A 203 -6.83 -12.20 -19.91
CA GLY A 203 -7.20 -11.12 -20.81
C GLY A 203 -7.79 -9.90 -20.12
N THR A 204 -8.16 -9.99 -18.83
CA THR A 204 -8.63 -8.85 -18.04
C THR A 204 -7.60 -7.71 -18.08
N ILE A 205 -8.05 -6.48 -18.35
CA ILE A 205 -7.22 -5.28 -18.39
C ILE A 205 -7.58 -4.38 -17.20
N LEU A 206 -6.58 -3.99 -16.40
CA LEU A 206 -6.75 -3.15 -15.22
C LEU A 206 -5.84 -1.92 -15.28
N THR A 207 -6.25 -0.84 -14.65
CA THR A 207 -5.40 0.35 -14.47
C THR A 207 -4.31 0.05 -13.45
N LYS A 208 -3.05 0.24 -13.84
CA LYS A 208 -1.89 0.18 -12.95
C LYS A 208 -1.72 1.51 -12.23
N THR A 209 -1.53 1.46 -10.91
CA THR A 209 -1.28 2.63 -10.06
C THR A 209 0.11 2.63 -9.45
N GLY A 210 0.77 1.47 -9.36
CA GLY A 210 2.11 1.36 -8.80
C GLY A 210 2.77 -0.01 -8.96
N VAL A 211 4.02 -0.09 -8.50
CA VAL A 211 4.83 -1.32 -8.47
C VAL A 211 5.45 -1.47 -7.09
N SER A 212 5.34 -2.66 -6.49
CA SER A 212 6.01 -3.01 -5.23
C SER A 212 6.70 -4.36 -5.40
N GLY A 213 8.03 -4.35 -5.52
CA GLY A 213 8.80 -5.57 -5.83
C GLY A 213 8.24 -6.25 -7.09
N ASP A 214 7.86 -7.52 -6.97
CA ASP A 214 7.31 -8.34 -8.07
C ASP A 214 5.79 -8.26 -8.20
N TRP A 215 5.19 -7.17 -7.72
CA TRP A 215 3.75 -6.98 -7.76
C TRP A 215 3.38 -5.67 -8.44
N TYR A 216 2.35 -5.73 -9.26
CA TYR A 216 1.64 -4.55 -9.75
C TYR A 216 0.54 -4.20 -8.76
N GLN A 217 0.43 -2.92 -8.41
CA GLN A 217 -0.77 -2.38 -7.80
C GLN A 217 -1.72 -1.94 -8.90
N VAL A 218 -2.96 -2.38 -8.81
CA VAL A 218 -4.00 -2.16 -9.81
C VAL A 218 -5.30 -1.68 -9.17
N LYS A 219 -6.10 -0.94 -9.93
CA LYS A 219 -7.46 -0.56 -9.57
C LYS A 219 -8.45 -1.55 -10.18
N LEU A 220 -9.25 -2.19 -9.33
CA LEU A 220 -10.34 -3.09 -9.72
C LEU A 220 -11.56 -2.28 -10.22
N PRO A 221 -12.49 -2.90 -10.98
CA PRO A 221 -13.69 -2.21 -11.50
C PRO A 221 -14.56 -1.56 -10.41
N ASN A 222 -14.63 -2.17 -9.23
CA ASN A 222 -15.32 -1.62 -8.06
C ASN A 222 -14.56 -0.48 -7.36
N GLY A 223 -13.47 0.01 -7.94
CA GLY A 223 -12.63 1.08 -7.41
C GLY A 223 -11.64 0.66 -6.33
N ARG A 224 -11.69 -0.58 -5.83
CA ARG A 224 -10.73 -1.07 -4.82
C ARG A 224 -9.34 -1.23 -5.41
N ILE A 225 -8.34 -0.99 -4.59
CA ILE A 225 -6.95 -1.26 -4.93
C ILE A 225 -6.61 -2.71 -4.59
N ALA A 226 -5.89 -3.37 -5.49
CA ALA A 226 -5.42 -4.74 -5.31
C ALA A 226 -3.99 -4.89 -5.84
N PHE A 227 -3.37 -6.03 -5.53
CA PHE A 227 -2.04 -6.41 -5.99
C PHE A 227 -2.11 -7.69 -6.81
N VAL A 228 -1.40 -7.69 -7.94
CA VAL A 228 -1.28 -8.82 -8.87
C VAL A 228 0.19 -9.14 -9.09
N TYR A 229 0.52 -10.43 -9.04
CA TYR A 229 1.90 -10.89 -9.21
C TYR A 229 2.37 -10.75 -10.66
N LYS A 230 3.55 -10.17 -10.89
CA LYS A 230 4.07 -9.85 -12.22
C LYS A 230 4.20 -11.07 -13.13
N ALA A 231 4.52 -12.24 -12.58
CA ALA A 231 4.69 -13.45 -13.40
C ALA A 231 3.42 -13.85 -14.17
N TYR A 232 2.24 -13.38 -13.75
CA TYR A 232 0.95 -13.71 -14.38
C TYR A 232 0.25 -12.51 -15.03
N ALA A 233 0.99 -11.42 -15.27
CA ALA A 233 0.46 -10.24 -15.92
C ALA A 233 1.53 -9.46 -16.70
N SER A 234 1.15 -8.83 -17.80
CA SER A 234 2.01 -7.93 -18.56
C SER A 234 1.58 -6.48 -18.35
N SER A 235 2.53 -5.54 -18.33
CA SER A 235 2.21 -4.11 -18.19
C SER A 235 2.63 -3.30 -19.41
N THR A 236 1.78 -2.39 -19.87
CA THR A 236 2.10 -1.40 -20.91
C THR A 236 2.19 0.00 -20.32
N LYS A 237 3.08 0.83 -20.87
CA LYS A 237 3.14 2.26 -20.54
C LYS A 237 1.95 2.97 -21.20
N SER A 238 1.39 3.99 -20.54
CA SER A 238 0.23 4.75 -21.03
C SER A 238 0.44 5.42 -22.40
N SER A 239 1.68 5.56 -22.88
CA SER A 239 2.01 6.07 -24.22
C SER A 239 1.62 5.12 -25.37
N GLY A 240 1.25 3.86 -25.08
CA GLY A 240 0.78 2.89 -26.08
C GLY A 240 -0.73 2.88 -26.29
N MET A 241 -1.48 3.83 -25.71
CA MET A 241 -2.95 3.86 -25.73
C MET A 241 -3.53 3.86 -27.15
N MET A 242 -2.81 4.39 -28.13
CA MET A 242 -3.25 4.41 -29.54
C MET A 242 -3.07 3.07 -30.26
N ALA A 243 -2.14 2.20 -29.82
CA ALA A 243 -1.83 0.95 -30.51
C ALA A 243 -2.83 -0.19 -30.23
N TRP A 244 -3.61 -0.11 -29.16
CA TRP A 244 -4.60 -1.15 -28.79
C TRP A 244 -6.02 -0.79 -29.18
N VAL A 245 -6.34 0.50 -29.30
CA VAL A 245 -7.64 0.95 -29.79
C VAL A 245 -7.82 0.55 -31.27
N GLU A 246 -6.76 0.59 -32.09
CA GLU A 246 -6.80 0.12 -33.48
C GLU A 246 -7.05 -1.40 -33.64
N VAL A 247 -6.81 -2.20 -32.61
CA VAL A 247 -6.98 -3.67 -32.65
C VAL A 247 -8.39 -4.10 -32.21
N LEU A 248 -9.15 -3.22 -31.55
CA LEU A 248 -10.53 -3.51 -31.12
C LEU A 248 -11.60 -2.98 -32.09
N PHE A 249 -11.18 -2.24 -33.13
CA PHE A 249 -12.06 -1.68 -34.17
C PHE A 249 -11.70 -2.16 -35.59
N LYS A 250 -10.98 -3.27 -35.72
CA LYS A 250 -10.80 -4.02 -36.97
C LYS A 250 -11.28 -5.45 -36.76
#